data_AF-A0A2S9FPC2-F1
#
_entry.id   AF-A0A2S9FPC2-F1
#
_cell.length_a   1.000
_cell.length_b   1.000
_cell.length_c   1.000
_cell.angle_alpha   90.00
_cell.angle_beta   90.00
_cell.angle_gamma   90.00
#
_symmetry.space_group_name_H-M   'P 1'
#
loop_
_entity.id
_entity.type
_entity.pdbx_description
1 polymer ?
#
loop_
_entity_poly.entity_id
_entity_poly.type
_entity_poly.pdbx_seq_one_letter_code
_entity_poly.pdbx_strand_id
1 'polypeptide(L)'
;MDRYGPRVLAEDLAAVLDHLRVARAVVVGHSMGGYVATVLGIEFPEKVSALVLIDPGYGKLDATAEAMQAGLDRDPLAGALAIYGGFNTANSPDWQRFWHERRLQ
;
A
#
# COMPACT_ATOMS: atom_id res chain seq x y z
N MET A 1 -14.94 -5.87 -2.44
CA MET A 1 -13.63 -5.60 -1.79
C MET A 1 -13.76 -5.41 -0.27
N ASP A 2 -14.96 -5.59 0.31
CA ASP A 2 -15.25 -5.25 1.70
C ASP A 2 -14.44 -6.02 2.75
N ARG A 3 -14.00 -7.25 2.45
CA ARG A 3 -13.31 -8.12 3.43
C ARG A 3 -11.84 -7.77 3.69
N TYR A 4 -11.23 -6.97 2.82
CA TYR A 4 -9.81 -6.56 2.94
C TYR A 4 -9.64 -5.05 2.72
N GLY A 5 -10.69 -4.28 2.99
CA GLY A 5 -10.65 -2.83 2.92
C GLY A 5 -9.75 -2.24 4.01
N PRO A 6 -9.19 -1.03 3.80
CA PRO A 6 -8.31 -0.36 4.75
C PRO A 6 -8.90 -0.21 6.16
N ARG A 7 -10.22 -0.01 6.26
CA ARG A 7 -10.94 0.06 7.55
C ARG A 7 -10.93 -1.29 8.28
N VAL A 8 -11.27 -2.38 7.59
CA VAL A 8 -11.23 -3.73 8.18
C VAL A 8 -9.82 -4.08 8.66
N LEU A 9 -8.80 -3.76 7.85
CA LEU A 9 -7.41 -3.98 8.24
C LEU A 9 -6.98 -3.10 9.44
N ALA A 10 -7.56 -1.91 9.59
CA ALA A 10 -7.30 -1.06 10.76
C ALA A 10 -7.97 -1.60 12.03
N GLU A 11 -9.20 -2.12 11.92
CA GLU A 11 -9.91 -2.82 12.99
C GLU A 11 -9.12 -4.07 13.45
N ASP A 12 -8.62 -4.86 12.50
CA ASP A 12 -7.75 -6.02 12.80
C ASP A 12 -6.48 -5.59 13.54
N LEU A 13 -5.84 -4.50 13.09
CA LEU A 13 -4.63 -3.99 13.74
C LEU A 13 -4.92 -3.49 15.16
N ALA A 14 -6.04 -2.81 15.38
CA ALA A 14 -6.50 -2.42 16.71
C ALA A 14 -6.71 -3.65 17.62
N ALA A 15 -7.34 -4.70 17.10
CA ALA A 15 -7.54 -5.96 17.82
C ALA A 15 -6.22 -6.67 18.16
N VAL A 16 -5.23 -6.63 17.26
CA VAL A 16 -3.88 -7.15 17.52
C VAL A 16 -3.20 -6.37 18.65
N LEU A 17 -3.29 -5.04 18.66
CA LEU A 17 -2.73 -4.23 19.75
C LEU A 17 -3.37 -4.59 21.11
N ASP A 18 -4.69 -4.79 21.13
CA ASP A 18 -5.41 -5.21 22.34
C ASP A 18 -4.99 -6.61 22.80
N HIS A 19 -4.88 -7.56 21.87
CA HIS A 19 -4.43 -8.92 22.17
C HIS A 19 -3.01 -8.94 22.75
N LEU A 20 -2.11 -8.12 22.19
CA LEU A 20 -0.74 -7.97 22.65
C LEU A 20 -0.60 -7.07 23.88
N ARG A 21 -1.70 -6.47 24.37
CA ARG A 21 -1.74 -5.52 25.48
C ARG A 21 -0.85 -4.29 25.25
N VAL A 22 -0.74 -3.85 24.00
CA VAL A 22 -0.05 -2.63 23.61
C VAL A 22 -1.07 -1.49 23.64
N ALA A 23 -1.02 -0.68 24.70
CA ALA A 23 -1.96 0.42 24.86
C ALA A 23 -1.81 1.51 23.77
N ARG A 24 -0.56 1.79 23.34
CA ARG A 24 -0.27 2.83 22.35
C ARG A 24 1.04 2.54 21.62
N ALA A 25 1.07 2.68 20.29
CA ALA A 25 2.22 2.33 19.45
C ALA A 25 2.61 3.44 18.45
N VAL A 26 3.90 3.49 18.08
CA VAL A 26 4.32 4.20 16.87
C VAL A 26 3.98 3.28 15.69
N VAL A 27 3.15 3.75 14.77
CA VAL A 27 2.65 2.95 13.66
C VAL A 27 3.33 3.41 12.38
N VAL A 28 4.01 2.47 11.73
CA VAL A 28 4.72 2.69 10.47
C VAL A 28 3.93 2.00 9.35
N GLY A 29 3.48 2.77 8.37
CA GLY A 29 2.72 2.26 7.22
C GLY A 29 3.47 2.53 5.90
N HIS A 30 3.62 1.50 5.08
CA HIS A 30 4.22 1.59 3.74
C HIS A 30 3.20 1.23 2.66
N SER A 31 3.14 1.98 1.55
CA SER A 31 2.23 1.72 0.43
C SER A 31 0.77 1.60 0.91
N MET A 32 0.08 0.50 0.63
CA MET A 32 -1.27 0.21 1.15
C MET A 32 -1.33 0.28 2.68
N GLY A 33 -0.27 -0.16 3.37
CA GLY A 33 -0.16 -0.08 4.82
C GLY A 33 -0.13 1.37 5.33
N GLY A 34 0.29 2.33 4.50
CA GLY A 34 0.17 3.75 4.81
C GLY A 34 -1.30 4.17 4.97
N TYR A 35 -2.19 3.69 4.10
CA TYR A 35 -3.62 3.97 4.21
C TYR A 35 -4.24 3.30 5.44
N VAL A 36 -3.92 2.03 5.69
CA VAL A 36 -4.37 1.32 6.90
C VAL A 36 -3.91 2.04 8.18
N ALA A 37 -2.64 2.46 8.24
CA ALA A 37 -2.09 3.21 9.37
C ALA A 37 -2.80 4.56 9.57
N THR A 38 -3.11 5.27 8.48
CA THR A 38 -3.90 6.51 8.54
C THR A 38 -5.30 6.25 9.09
N VAL A 39 -5.99 5.20 8.63
CA VAL A 39 -7.34 4.86 9.14
C VAL A 39 -7.28 4.50 10.62
N LEU A 40 -6.30 3.69 11.06
CA LEU A 40 -6.10 3.39 12.47
C LEU A 40 -5.89 4.66 13.31
N GLY A 41 -5.05 5.59 12.85
CA GLY A 41 -4.80 6.84 13.56
C GLY A 41 -6.01 7.78 13.64
N ILE A 42 -6.98 7.65 12.73
CA ILE A 42 -8.23 8.43 12.73
C ILE A 42 -9.29 7.76 13.62
N GLU A 43 -9.48 6.45 13.47
CA GLU A 43 -10.58 5.72 14.11
C GLU A 43 -10.23 5.22 15.53
N PHE A 44 -8.94 5.02 15.82
CA PHE A 44 -8.41 4.56 17.11
C PHE A 44 -7.23 5.43 17.59
N PRO A 45 -7.39 6.77 17.68
CA PRO A 45 -6.30 7.70 17.98
C PRO A 45 -5.62 7.43 19.34
N GLU A 46 -6.34 6.85 20.30
CA GLU A 46 -5.82 6.45 21.60
C GLU A 46 -4.75 5.36 21.52
N LYS A 47 -4.78 4.54 20.45
CA LYS A 47 -3.83 3.45 20.20
C LYS A 47 -2.57 3.90 19.46
N VAL A 48 -2.49 5.15 18.99
CA VAL A 48 -1.39 5.63 18.14
C VAL A 48 -0.61 6.77 18.81
N SER A 49 0.70 6.59 18.98
CA SER A 49 1.61 7.62 19.52
C SER A 49 2.26 8.50 18.48
N ALA A 50 2.53 7.94 17.31
CA ALA A 50 2.99 8.66 16.13
C ALA A 50 2.69 7.82 14.88
N LEU A 51 2.59 8.51 13.73
CA LEU A 51 2.47 7.88 12.42
C LEU A 51 3.73 8.16 11.60
N VAL A 52 4.27 7.12 10.97
CA VAL A 52 5.33 7.23 9.96
C VAL A 52 4.81 6.62 8.67
N LEU A 53 4.65 7.44 7.64
CA LEU A 53 4.04 7.03 6.37
C LEU A 53 5.09 7.05 5.27
N ILE A 54 5.35 5.90 4.67
CA ILE A 54 6.39 5.69 3.67
C ILE A 54 5.69 5.39 2.34
N ASP A 55 5.72 6.35 1.43
CA ASP A 55 5.08 6.25 0.10
C ASP A 55 3.63 5.70 0.18
N PRO A 56 2.74 6.37 0.95
CA PRO A 56 1.39 5.86 1.18
C PRO A 56 0.58 5.80 -0.11
N GLY A 57 -0.14 4.70 -0.32
CA GLY A 57 -1.00 4.47 -1.48
C GLY A 57 -2.32 5.24 -1.44
N TYR A 58 -2.27 6.57 -1.32
CA TYR A 58 -3.45 7.43 -1.33
C TYR A 58 -4.05 7.47 -2.75
N GLY A 59 -5.26 6.93 -2.94
CA GLY A 59 -5.93 6.96 -4.24
C GLY A 59 -7.18 6.07 -4.32
N LYS A 60 -7.84 6.07 -5.48
CA LYS A 60 -8.95 5.15 -5.79
C LYS A 60 -8.40 3.76 -6.09
N LEU A 61 -7.95 3.07 -5.02
CA LEU A 61 -7.31 1.76 -5.10
C LEU A 61 -8.12 0.78 -5.93
N ASP A 62 -9.45 0.79 -5.83
CA ASP A 62 -10.32 -0.18 -6.50
C ASP A 62 -10.25 -0.05 -8.03
N ALA A 63 -10.44 1.16 -8.56
CA ALA A 63 -10.41 1.41 -10.00
C ALA A 63 -9.01 1.22 -10.60
N THR A 64 -7.95 1.57 -9.85
CA THR A 64 -6.58 1.31 -10.29
C THR A 64 -6.22 -0.18 -10.20
N ALA A 65 -6.66 -0.89 -9.17
CA ALA A 65 -6.37 -2.32 -8.99
C ALA A 65 -7.09 -3.16 -10.05
N GLU A 66 -8.36 -2.87 -10.34
CA GLU A 66 -9.11 -3.56 -11.41
C GLU A 66 -8.45 -3.35 -12.78
N ALA A 67 -8.04 -2.12 -13.10
CA ALA A 67 -7.35 -1.82 -14.35
C ALA A 67 -5.97 -2.51 -14.43
N MET A 68 -5.22 -2.55 -13.32
CA MET A 68 -3.95 -3.27 -13.24
C MET A 68 -4.15 -4.78 -13.45
N GLN A 69 -5.13 -5.38 -12.77
CA GLN A 69 -5.44 -6.80 -12.91
C GLN A 69 -5.86 -7.14 -14.34
N ALA A 70 -6.77 -6.36 -14.94
CA ALA A 70 -7.17 -6.56 -16.32
C ALA A 70 -6.02 -6.38 -17.32
N GLY A 71 -5.05 -5.52 -17.00
CA GLY A 71 -3.80 -5.38 -17.76
C GLY A 71 -2.96 -6.64 -17.72
N LEU A 72 -2.72 -7.18 -16.53
CA LEU A 72 -1.96 -8.41 -16.29
C LEU A 72 -2.62 -9.63 -16.94
N ASP A 73 -3.94 -9.75 -16.86
CA ASP A 73 -4.69 -10.87 -17.46
C ASP A 73 -4.62 -10.85 -18.99
N ARG A 74 -4.55 -9.66 -19.60
CA ARG A 74 -4.48 -9.49 -21.06
C ARG A 74 -3.09 -9.83 -21.60
N ASP A 75 -2.06 -9.28 -20.97
CA ASP A 75 -0.66 -9.50 -21.32
C ASP A 75 0.18 -9.34 -20.05
N PRO A 76 0.65 -10.44 -19.45
CA PRO A 76 1.37 -10.39 -18.18
C PRO A 76 2.64 -9.55 -18.23
N LEU A 77 3.38 -9.61 -19.35
CA LEU A 77 4.63 -8.86 -19.50
C LEU A 77 4.34 -7.37 -19.69
N ALA A 78 3.48 -7.03 -20.63
CA ALA A 78 3.14 -5.63 -20.88
C ALA A 78 2.42 -4.99 -19.67
N GLY A 79 1.56 -5.74 -19.00
CA GLY A 79 0.88 -5.33 -17.77
C GLY A 79 1.86 -5.07 -16.63
N ALA A 80 2.81 -5.97 -16.40
CA ALA A 80 3.85 -5.77 -15.39
C ALA A 80 4.71 -4.54 -15.71
N LEU A 81 5.17 -4.40 -16.97
CA LEU A 81 5.94 -3.24 -17.41
C LEU A 81 5.17 -1.91 -17.21
N ALA A 82 3.88 -1.88 -17.49
CA ALA A 82 3.03 -0.71 -17.26
C ALA A 82 2.93 -0.35 -15.77
N ILE A 83 2.79 -1.35 -14.89
CA ILE A 83 2.77 -1.16 -13.43
C ILE A 83 4.09 -0.58 -12.95
N TYR A 84 5.24 -1.17 -13.31
CA TYR A 84 6.55 -0.63 -12.93
C TYR A 84 6.82 0.75 -13.53
N GLY A 85 6.35 0.98 -14.76
CA GLY A 85 6.36 2.29 -15.40
C GLY A 85 5.66 3.35 -14.57
N GLY A 86 4.51 3.01 -13.99
CA GLY A 86 3.72 3.91 -13.14
C GLY A 86 4.41 4.34 -11.84
N PHE A 87 5.40 3.59 -11.34
CA PHE A 87 6.20 3.97 -10.17
C PHE A 87 7.38 4.88 -10.51
N ASN A 88 7.69 5.07 -11.80
CA ASN A 88 8.78 5.93 -12.20
C ASN A 88 8.34 7.39 -12.28
N THR A 89 9.22 8.29 -11.84
CA THR A 89 9.07 9.73 -11.97
C THR A 89 10.19 10.31 -12.83
N ALA A 90 10.12 11.61 -13.11
CA ALA A 90 11.23 12.33 -13.73
C ALA A 90 12.55 12.20 -12.93
N ASN A 91 12.47 11.94 -11.62
CA ASN A 91 13.63 11.79 -10.74
C ASN A 91 14.08 10.33 -10.55
N SER A 92 13.36 9.35 -11.10
CA SER A 92 13.76 7.95 -10.99
C SER A 92 15.07 7.74 -11.78
N PRO A 93 16.12 7.15 -11.18
CA PRO A 93 17.37 6.90 -11.88
C PRO A 93 17.20 5.92 -13.05
N ASP A 94 17.96 6.12 -14.12
CA ASP A 94 17.91 5.25 -15.31
C ASP A 94 18.21 3.79 -14.99
N TRP A 95 19.14 3.55 -14.06
CA TRP A 95 19.46 2.20 -13.62
C TRP A 95 18.26 1.49 -12.98
N GLN A 96 17.40 2.21 -12.25
CA GLN A 96 16.23 1.62 -11.60
C GLN A 96 15.21 1.16 -12.64
N ARG A 97 14.95 1.98 -13.66
CA ARG A 97 14.09 1.63 -14.80
C ARG A 97 14.61 0.38 -15.52
N PHE A 98 15.89 0.40 -15.89
CA PHE A 98 16.55 -0.72 -16.56
C PHE A 98 16.45 -2.03 -15.76
N TRP A 99 16.66 -1.97 -14.44
CA TRP A 99 16.59 -3.16 -13.59
C TRP A 99 15.16 -3.70 -13.45
N HIS A 100 14.13 -2.85 -13.43
CA HIS A 100 12.74 -3.32 -13.41
C HIS A 100 12.37 -4.06 -14.69
N GLU A 101 12.74 -3.54 -15.85
CA GLU A 101 12.47 -4.17 -17.15
C GLU A 101 13.20 -5.52 -17.28
N ARG A 102 14.48 -5.57 -16.87
CA ARG A 102 15.28 -6.80 -16.93
C ARG A 102 14.79 -7.94 -16.07
N ARG A 103 14.07 -7.67 -14.97
CA ARG A 103 13.56 -8.74 -14.08
C ARG A 103 12.30 -9.43 -14.64
N LEU A 104 11.71 -8.85 -15.69
CA LEU A 104 10.48 -9.33 -16.30
C LEU A 104 10.70 -10.07 -17.63
N GLN A 105 11.92 -10.02 -18.17
CA GLN A 105 12.35 -10.73 -19.40
C GLN A 105 13.15 -11.98 -19.05
#